data_AF-A0A9E7L4G6-F1
#
_entry.id   AF-A0A9E7L4G6-F1
#
_cell.length_a   1.000
_cell.length_b   1.000
_cell.length_c   1.000
_cell.angle_alpha   90.00
_cell.angle_beta   90.00
_cell.angle_gamma   90.00
#
_symmetry.space_group_name_H-M   'P 1'
#
loop_
_entity.id
_entity.type
_entity.pdbx_description
1 polymer ?
#
loop_
_entity_poly.entity_id
_entity_poly.type
_entity_poly.pdbx_seq_one_letter_code
_entity_poly.pdbx_strand_id
1 'polypeptide(L)'
;MYLAFNISGRPYPRFACHFDPYGAIFSDHEWAQIFISDAGLMATSYALYGFAASYSFWWLARVYGVPLLILNGWLVLITYLQNTHPALPHYDSSEWDWLRGALATVDRDYGVHNMVFHNITDTHVAHHLFSTMPHYHAMEATRVIKPLLGEYYQFDGTPLLKAMWREARECIYVEPDEGSKQEGVFWYRKEF
;
A
#
# COMPACT_ATOMS: atom_id res chain seq x y z
N MET A 1 -0.08 -15.94 -4.67
CA MET A 1 -1.23 -16.76 -4.22
C MET A 1 -2.57 -16.05 -4.42
N TYR A 2 -2.72 -14.77 -4.03
CA TYR A 2 -3.96 -14.01 -4.28
C TYR A 2 -4.36 -13.90 -5.76
N LEU A 3 -3.44 -13.48 -6.64
CA LEU A 3 -3.81 -13.21 -8.05
C LEU A 3 -4.33 -14.46 -8.79
N ALA A 4 -3.66 -15.60 -8.63
CA ALA A 4 -4.02 -16.82 -9.34
C ALA A 4 -5.09 -17.67 -8.63
N PHE A 5 -5.20 -17.60 -7.30
CA PHE A 5 -6.01 -18.54 -6.51
C PHE A 5 -6.90 -17.87 -5.45
N ASN A 6 -6.91 -16.55 -5.36
CA ASN A 6 -7.72 -15.75 -4.43
C ASN A 6 -7.59 -16.16 -2.94
N ILE A 7 -6.43 -16.68 -2.53
CA ILE A 7 -6.24 -17.27 -1.18
C ILE A 7 -6.51 -16.29 -0.03
N SER A 8 -6.16 -15.02 -0.19
CA SER A 8 -6.36 -13.98 0.82
C SER A 8 -7.49 -12.99 0.44
N GLY A 9 -8.33 -13.37 -0.52
CA GLY A 9 -9.41 -12.51 -1.00
C GLY A 9 -10.74 -12.80 -0.32
N ARG A 10 -11.74 -11.97 -0.62
CA ARG A 10 -13.13 -12.27 -0.25
C ARG A 10 -13.62 -13.54 -0.97
N PRO A 11 -14.58 -14.27 -0.41
CA PRO A 11 -15.17 -15.42 -1.09
C PRO A 11 -15.97 -14.98 -2.32
N TYR A 12 -15.95 -15.80 -3.37
CA TYR A 12 -16.74 -15.63 -4.59
C TYR A 12 -17.55 -16.89 -4.88
N PRO A 13 -18.70 -16.79 -5.59
CA PRO A 13 -19.54 -17.94 -5.93
C PRO A 13 -18.88 -18.97 -6.85
N ARG A 14 -17.79 -18.61 -7.51
CA ARG A 14 -16.99 -19.47 -8.40
C ARG A 14 -15.51 -19.19 -8.18
N PHE A 15 -14.65 -20.00 -8.80
CA PHE A 15 -13.20 -19.78 -8.78
C PHE A 15 -12.86 -18.36 -9.23
N ALA A 16 -11.98 -17.71 -8.46
CA ALA A 16 -11.58 -16.34 -8.67
C ALA A 16 -10.10 -16.31 -9.03
N CYS A 17 -9.82 -15.82 -10.24
CA CYS A 17 -8.48 -15.69 -10.80
C CYS A 17 -8.41 -14.34 -11.53
N HIS A 18 -7.34 -13.58 -11.31
CA HIS A 18 -7.14 -12.27 -11.94
C HIS A 18 -6.75 -12.37 -13.43
N PHE A 19 -6.33 -13.56 -13.87
CA PHE A 19 -5.98 -13.89 -15.25
C PHE A 19 -7.13 -14.58 -16.00
N ASP A 20 -8.30 -14.69 -15.37
CA ASP A 20 -9.52 -15.16 -16.03
C ASP A 20 -10.41 -13.95 -16.29
N PRO A 21 -10.53 -13.49 -17.56
CA PRO A 21 -11.42 -12.39 -17.92
C PRO A 21 -12.85 -12.64 -17.46
N TYR A 22 -13.29 -13.91 -17.48
CA TYR A 22 -14.61 -14.31 -17.05
C TYR A 22 -14.64 -14.70 -15.57
N GLY A 23 -13.66 -14.29 -14.77
CA GLY A 23 -13.59 -14.56 -13.33
C GLY A 23 -14.74 -13.89 -12.56
N ALA A 24 -15.01 -14.33 -11.34
CA ALA A 24 -16.03 -13.72 -10.47
C ALA A 24 -15.70 -12.29 -10.00
N ILE A 25 -14.47 -11.84 -10.28
CA ILE A 25 -13.89 -10.60 -9.77
C ILE A 25 -14.33 -9.40 -10.61
N PHE A 26 -14.46 -9.59 -11.92
CA PHE A 26 -14.58 -8.52 -12.89
C PHE A 26 -15.96 -8.44 -13.53
N SER A 27 -16.32 -7.25 -13.96
CA SER A 27 -17.52 -6.98 -14.74
C SER A 27 -17.26 -7.15 -16.24
N ASP A 28 -18.32 -7.38 -17.01
CA ASP A 28 -18.23 -7.68 -18.46
C ASP A 28 -17.49 -6.62 -19.28
N HIS A 29 -17.55 -5.35 -18.85
CA HIS A 29 -16.89 -4.24 -19.54
C HIS A 29 -15.36 -4.21 -19.34
N GLU A 30 -14.83 -4.94 -18.34
CA GLU A 30 -13.40 -4.98 -18.01
C GLU A 30 -12.67 -6.10 -18.77
N TRP A 31 -13.39 -7.04 -19.40
CA TRP A 31 -12.83 -8.22 -20.05
C TRP A 31 -11.74 -7.90 -21.07
N ALA A 32 -11.97 -6.90 -21.92
CA ALA A 32 -10.99 -6.49 -22.93
C ALA A 32 -9.69 -6.01 -22.27
N GLN A 33 -9.77 -5.30 -21.14
CA GLN A 33 -8.60 -4.81 -20.42
C GLN A 33 -7.81 -5.97 -19.80
N ILE A 34 -8.50 -7.00 -19.30
CA ILE A 34 -7.88 -8.21 -18.74
C ILE A 34 -7.12 -8.97 -19.84
N PHE A 35 -7.76 -9.20 -21.00
CA PHE A 35 -7.08 -9.82 -22.14
C PHE A 35 -5.82 -9.06 -22.57
N ILE A 36 -5.90 -7.72 -22.63
CA ILE A 36 -4.75 -6.87 -22.98
C ILE A 36 -3.65 -7.00 -21.91
N SER A 37 -4.02 -7.00 -20.64
CA SER A 37 -3.09 -7.19 -19.51
C SER A 37 -2.38 -8.54 -19.60
N ASP A 38 -3.12 -9.62 -19.80
CA ASP A 38 -2.57 -10.98 -19.92
C ASP A 38 -1.63 -11.11 -21.12
N ALA A 39 -2.01 -10.54 -22.27
CA ALA A 39 -1.15 -10.47 -23.44
C ALA A 39 0.14 -9.69 -23.16
N GLY A 40 0.05 -8.57 -22.42
CA GLY A 40 1.21 -7.79 -21.99
C GLY A 40 2.15 -8.55 -21.05
N LEU A 41 1.59 -9.33 -20.12
CA LEU A 41 2.37 -10.20 -19.23
C LEU A 41 3.08 -11.31 -20.01
N MET A 42 2.39 -11.95 -20.96
CA MET A 42 3.00 -12.96 -21.84
C MET A 42 4.13 -12.36 -22.69
N ALA A 43 3.89 -11.19 -23.31
CA ALA A 43 4.89 -10.50 -24.13
C ALA A 43 6.12 -10.11 -23.31
N THR A 44 5.92 -9.54 -22.12
CA THR A 44 7.03 -9.17 -21.21
C THR A 44 7.80 -10.41 -20.77
N SER A 45 7.11 -11.48 -20.39
CA SER A 45 7.73 -12.75 -20.00
C SER A 45 8.56 -13.35 -21.13
N TYR A 46 8.05 -13.31 -22.36
CA TYR A 46 8.77 -13.77 -23.54
C TYR A 46 10.02 -12.92 -23.82
N ALA A 47 9.94 -11.60 -23.70
CA ALA A 47 11.09 -10.72 -23.84
C ALA A 47 12.17 -11.01 -22.78
N LEU A 48 11.77 -11.17 -21.52
CA LEU A 48 12.67 -11.54 -20.42
C LEU A 48 13.32 -12.91 -20.65
N TYR A 49 12.56 -13.89 -21.16
CA TYR A 49 13.11 -15.18 -21.58
C TYR A 49 14.18 -15.01 -22.68
N GLY A 50 13.92 -14.19 -23.69
CA GLY A 50 14.89 -13.87 -24.75
C GLY A 50 16.19 -13.25 -24.20
N PHE A 51 16.08 -12.32 -23.25
CA PHE A 51 17.25 -11.75 -22.57
C PHE A 51 18.02 -12.78 -21.75
N ALA A 52 17.33 -13.63 -20.99
CA ALA A 52 17.96 -14.70 -20.22
C ALA A 52 18.68 -15.71 -21.13
N ALA A 53 18.09 -16.05 -22.28
CA ALA A 53 18.70 -16.94 -23.26
C ALA A 53 19.94 -16.33 -23.94
N SER A 54 19.95 -15.01 -24.17
CA SER A 54 21.03 -14.31 -24.87
C SER A 54 22.21 -13.94 -23.96
N TYR A 55 21.93 -13.52 -22.71
CA TYR A 55 22.93 -12.95 -21.79
C TYR A 55 23.15 -13.78 -20.52
N SER A 56 22.46 -14.91 -20.38
CA SER A 56 22.30 -15.73 -19.16
C SER A 56 21.25 -15.25 -18.16
N PHE A 57 20.68 -16.21 -17.44
CA PHE A 57 19.79 -15.97 -16.30
C PHE A 57 20.41 -15.05 -15.24
N TRP A 58 21.69 -15.25 -14.91
CA TRP A 58 22.36 -14.48 -13.85
C TRP A 58 22.57 -13.02 -14.22
N TRP A 59 22.78 -12.73 -15.50
CA TRP A 59 22.81 -11.35 -15.97
C TRP A 59 21.46 -10.68 -15.74
N LEU A 60 20.37 -11.31 -16.20
CA LEU A 60 19.01 -10.80 -16.04
C LEU A 60 18.62 -10.61 -14.56
N ALA A 61 18.97 -11.58 -13.71
CA ALA A 61 18.73 -11.51 -12.28
C ALA A 61 19.40 -10.28 -11.64
N ARG A 62 20.62 -9.91 -12.04
CA ARG A 62 21.34 -8.76 -11.49
C ARG A 62 20.83 -7.42 -12.00
N VAL A 63 20.51 -7.32 -13.30
CA VAL A 63 20.12 -6.04 -13.92
C VAL A 63 18.63 -5.72 -13.79
N TYR A 64 17.79 -6.75 -13.65
CA TYR A 64 16.33 -6.60 -13.61
C TYR A 64 15.75 -7.17 -12.32
N GLY A 65 16.02 -8.44 -12.01
CA GLY A 65 15.40 -9.14 -10.88
C GLY A 65 15.68 -8.50 -9.51
N VAL A 66 16.96 -8.30 -9.17
CA VAL A 66 17.38 -7.74 -7.88
C VAL A 66 16.90 -6.28 -7.73
N PRO A 67 17.10 -5.37 -8.70
CA PRO A 67 16.55 -4.02 -8.61
C PRO A 67 15.03 -3.99 -8.46
N LEU A 68 14.30 -4.84 -9.21
CA LEU A 68 12.85 -4.95 -9.10
C LEU A 68 12.41 -5.39 -7.70
N LEU A 69 13.08 -6.38 -7.11
CA LEU A 69 12.79 -6.85 -5.75
C LEU A 69 13.08 -5.77 -4.69
N ILE A 70 14.18 -5.03 -4.83
CA ILE A 70 14.52 -3.92 -3.92
C ILE A 70 13.45 -2.82 -4.00
N LEU A 71 13.09 -2.41 -5.21
CA LEU A 71 12.05 -1.38 -5.43
C LEU A 71 10.71 -1.81 -4.84
N ASN A 72 10.25 -3.03 -5.13
CA ASN A 72 8.98 -3.53 -4.60
C ASN A 72 9.03 -3.73 -3.08
N GLY A 73 10.17 -4.18 -2.55
CA GLY A 73 10.37 -4.30 -1.10
C GLY A 73 10.22 -2.95 -0.39
N TRP A 74 10.80 -1.88 -0.94
CA TRP A 74 10.60 -0.53 -0.43
C TRP A 74 9.19 -0.02 -0.59
N LEU A 75 8.54 -0.25 -1.75
CA LEU A 75 7.15 0.15 -1.97
C LEU A 75 6.23 -0.47 -0.93
N VAL A 76 6.33 -1.79 -0.72
CA VAL A 76 5.55 -2.50 0.29
C VAL A 76 5.88 -2.01 1.69
N LEU A 77 7.15 -1.80 2.02
CA LEU A 77 7.56 -1.36 3.35
C LEU A 77 7.02 0.04 3.67
N ILE A 78 7.13 0.96 2.72
CA ILE A 78 6.59 2.32 2.78
C ILE A 78 5.08 2.20 3.05
N THR A 79 4.32 1.63 2.11
CA THR A 79 2.85 1.58 2.24
C THR A 79 2.37 0.84 3.47
N TYR A 80 3.00 -0.29 3.82
CA TYR A 80 2.70 -1.04 5.03
C TYR A 80 2.82 -0.13 6.24
N LEU A 81 3.99 0.49 6.42
CA LEU A 81 4.20 1.35 7.57
C LEU A 81 3.19 2.49 7.55
N GLN A 82 3.06 3.28 6.47
CA GLN A 82 2.21 4.49 6.52
C GLN A 82 0.71 4.21 6.71
N ASN A 83 0.25 2.98 6.46
CA ASN A 83 -1.15 2.59 6.60
C ASN A 83 -1.36 1.57 7.74
N THR A 84 -0.31 1.25 8.51
CA THR A 84 -0.37 0.33 9.65
C THR A 84 0.34 0.96 10.83
N HIS A 85 -0.42 1.40 11.83
CA HIS A 85 0.08 2.00 13.06
C HIS A 85 -1.02 1.99 14.14
N PRO A 86 -0.73 1.76 15.44
CA PRO A 86 -1.74 1.67 16.50
C PRO A 86 -2.65 2.90 16.64
N ALA A 87 -2.12 4.07 16.28
CA ALA A 87 -2.85 5.34 16.30
C ALA A 87 -3.69 5.61 15.03
N LEU A 88 -3.76 4.67 14.07
CA LEU A 88 -4.60 4.83 12.88
C LEU A 88 -5.96 4.15 13.06
N PRO A 89 -7.06 4.90 12.89
CA PRO A 89 -8.40 4.36 12.96
C PRO A 89 -8.73 3.57 11.68
N HIS A 90 -9.56 2.55 11.83
CA HIS A 90 -10.22 1.86 10.73
C HIS A 90 -11.72 2.13 10.85
N TYR A 91 -12.38 2.33 9.72
CA TYR A 91 -13.79 2.71 9.68
C TYR A 91 -14.59 1.68 8.91
N ASP A 92 -15.76 1.30 9.42
CA ASP A 92 -16.76 0.62 8.61
C ASP A 92 -17.58 1.61 7.77
N SER A 93 -18.55 1.09 7.01
CA SER A 93 -19.38 1.89 6.12
C SER A 93 -20.27 2.93 6.82
N SER A 94 -20.46 2.86 8.14
CA SER A 94 -21.28 3.81 8.90
C SER A 94 -20.51 5.08 9.26
N GLU A 95 -19.21 4.97 9.49
CA GLU A 95 -18.33 6.08 9.88
C GLU A 95 -17.37 6.53 8.78
N TRP A 96 -17.19 5.73 7.72
CA TRP A 96 -16.26 6.05 6.65
C TRP A 96 -16.77 7.19 5.76
N ASP A 97 -15.90 8.18 5.52
CA ASP A 97 -16.00 9.15 4.44
C ASP A 97 -14.62 9.33 3.77
N TRP A 98 -14.58 10.04 2.65
CA TRP A 98 -13.33 10.25 1.90
C TRP A 98 -12.24 10.90 2.75
N LEU A 99 -12.58 11.89 3.59
CA LEU A 99 -11.60 12.65 4.35
C LEU A 99 -11.04 11.79 5.50
N ARG A 100 -11.90 11.10 6.24
CA ARG A 100 -11.51 10.14 7.28
C ARG A 100 -10.64 9.03 6.72
N GLY A 101 -10.99 8.51 5.55
CA GLY A 101 -10.18 7.52 4.83
C GLY A 101 -8.80 8.07 4.43
N ALA A 102 -8.74 9.28 3.86
CA ALA A 102 -7.49 9.91 3.45
C ALA A 102 -6.56 10.25 4.64
N LEU A 103 -7.14 10.58 5.80
CA LEU A 103 -6.41 10.87 7.03
C LEU A 103 -6.02 9.64 7.83
N ALA A 104 -6.48 8.43 7.46
CA ALA A 104 -6.09 7.18 8.09
C ALA A 104 -4.68 6.72 7.68
N THR A 105 -3.73 7.66 7.64
CA THR A 105 -2.32 7.44 7.32
C THR A 105 -1.39 8.22 8.24
N VAL A 106 -0.14 7.77 8.36
CA VAL A 106 0.87 8.40 9.23
C VAL A 106 2.11 8.80 8.42
N ASP A 107 2.54 10.05 8.56
CA ASP A 107 3.82 10.52 8.05
C ASP A 107 4.97 9.98 8.91
N ARG A 108 6.07 9.55 8.28
CA ARG A 108 7.25 9.04 8.96
C ARG A 108 8.54 9.65 8.44
N ASP A 109 9.47 9.85 9.35
CA ASP A 109 10.82 10.30 9.05
C ASP A 109 11.78 9.11 8.94
N TYR A 110 12.26 8.81 7.73
CA TYR A 110 13.30 7.80 7.46
C TYR A 110 14.70 8.42 7.29
N GLY A 111 14.85 9.69 7.67
CA GLY A 111 16.09 10.46 7.59
C GLY A 111 16.51 10.70 6.15
N VAL A 112 17.74 10.30 5.79
CA VAL A 112 18.29 10.50 4.44
C VAL A 112 17.44 9.83 3.35
N HIS A 113 16.71 8.76 3.70
CA HIS A 113 15.83 8.06 2.77
C HIS A 113 14.63 8.91 2.32
N ASN A 114 14.22 9.94 3.08
CA ASN A 114 13.13 10.83 2.65
C ASN A 114 13.49 11.45 1.30
N MET A 115 14.73 11.93 1.14
CA MET A 115 15.19 12.50 -0.13
C MET A 115 15.19 11.48 -1.26
N VAL A 116 15.66 10.25 -1.00
CA VAL A 116 15.70 9.15 -1.99
C VAL A 116 14.29 8.79 -2.48
N PHE A 117 13.31 8.86 -1.58
CA PHE A 117 11.91 8.56 -1.88
C PHE A 117 11.07 9.82 -2.19
N HIS A 118 11.73 10.94 -2.53
CA HIS A 118 11.05 12.19 -2.89
C HIS A 118 10.06 12.71 -1.83
N ASN A 119 10.39 12.51 -0.57
CA ASN A 119 9.62 12.85 0.63
C ASN A 119 8.24 12.17 0.72
N ILE A 120 8.00 11.09 -0.04
CA ILE A 120 6.72 10.35 0.06
C ILE A 120 6.49 9.77 1.47
N THR A 121 7.55 9.57 2.24
CA THR A 121 7.51 9.00 3.59
C THR A 121 7.02 10.02 4.62
N ASP A 122 7.41 11.28 4.49
CA ASP A 122 7.14 12.41 5.40
C ASP A 122 6.14 13.42 4.82
N THR A 123 5.52 13.11 3.68
CA THR A 123 4.39 13.84 3.09
C THR A 123 3.28 12.91 2.62
N HIS A 124 3.18 11.71 3.19
CA HIS A 124 2.18 10.71 2.82
C HIS A 124 0.75 11.20 3.06
N VAL A 125 0.48 11.87 4.18
CA VAL A 125 -0.84 12.44 4.48
C VAL A 125 -1.24 13.46 3.40
N ALA A 126 -0.32 14.34 2.99
CA ALA A 126 -0.56 15.28 1.90
C ALA A 126 -0.80 14.56 0.56
N HIS A 127 -0.08 13.46 0.31
CA HIS A 127 -0.29 12.62 -0.86
C HIS A 127 -1.70 11.98 -0.87
N HIS A 128 -2.24 11.54 0.27
CA HIS A 128 -3.61 11.01 0.32
C HIS A 128 -4.67 12.09 0.09
N LEU A 129 -4.48 13.27 0.68
CA LEU A 129 -5.40 14.40 0.48
C LEU A 129 -5.36 14.96 -0.95
N PHE A 130 -4.19 14.92 -1.59
CA PHE A 130 -3.94 15.48 -2.91
C PHE A 130 -3.15 14.51 -3.79
N SER A 131 -3.74 13.36 -4.13
CA SER A 131 -3.07 12.26 -4.84
C SER A 131 -2.53 12.61 -6.22
N THR A 132 -3.02 13.68 -6.83
CA THR A 132 -2.55 14.21 -8.12
C THR A 132 -1.45 15.27 -7.99
N MET A 133 -1.13 15.70 -6.76
CA MET A 133 -0.09 16.70 -6.50
C MET A 133 1.29 16.11 -6.80
N PRO A 134 2.15 16.86 -7.51
CA PRO A 134 3.54 16.43 -7.70
C PRO A 134 4.35 16.52 -6.39
N HIS A 135 5.28 15.57 -6.21
CA HIS A 135 6.09 15.45 -4.99
C HIS A 135 6.89 16.71 -4.63
N TYR A 136 7.29 17.53 -5.62
CA TYR A 136 8.13 18.72 -5.39
C TYR A 136 7.42 19.85 -4.62
N HIS A 137 6.09 19.85 -4.52
CA HIS A 137 5.33 20.75 -3.63
C HIS A 137 4.77 20.06 -2.38
N ALA A 138 4.94 18.74 -2.23
CA ALA A 138 4.34 17.99 -1.14
C ALA A 138 4.81 18.49 0.24
N MET A 139 6.10 18.81 0.38
CA MET A 139 6.65 19.39 1.62
C MET A 139 6.09 20.78 1.96
N GLU A 140 5.73 21.57 0.95
CA GLU A 140 5.09 22.87 1.14
C GLU A 140 3.65 22.68 1.62
N ALA A 141 2.90 21.80 0.95
CA ALA A 141 1.55 21.43 1.35
C ALA A 141 1.51 20.87 2.77
N THR A 142 2.39 19.91 3.12
CA THR A 142 2.48 19.32 4.46
C THR A 142 2.67 20.38 5.55
N ARG A 143 3.54 21.38 5.33
CA ARG A 143 3.77 22.47 6.28
C ARG A 143 2.51 23.30 6.55
N VAL A 144 1.65 23.46 5.55
CA VAL A 144 0.41 24.23 5.66
C VAL A 144 -0.72 23.40 6.26
N ILE A 145 -0.88 22.14 5.85
CA ILE A 145 -2.00 21.30 6.32
C ILE A 145 -1.81 20.80 7.75
N LYS A 146 -0.57 20.56 8.18
CA LYS A 146 -0.28 20.01 9.52
C LYS A 146 -0.91 20.83 10.66
N PRO A 147 -0.78 22.17 10.72
CA PRO A 147 -1.46 22.96 11.75
C PRO A 147 -2.99 23.04 11.56
N LEU A 148 -3.50 22.88 10.34
CA LEU A 148 -4.95 22.90 10.07
C LEU A 148 -5.63 21.60 10.52
N LEU A 149 -4.96 20.47 10.34
CA LEU A 149 -5.43 19.15 10.74
C LEU A 149 -5.30 18.91 12.24
N GLY A 150 -4.34 19.56 12.91
CA GLY A 150 -4.19 19.50 14.36
C GLY A 150 -4.05 18.06 14.86
N GLU A 151 -4.97 17.63 15.72
CA GLU A 151 -4.99 16.28 16.29
C GLU A 151 -5.23 15.16 15.27
N TYR A 152 -5.81 15.48 14.10
CA TYR A 152 -6.06 14.51 13.04
C TYR A 152 -4.82 14.21 12.19
N TYR A 153 -3.75 15.00 12.31
CA TYR A 153 -2.50 14.73 11.60
C TYR A 153 -1.61 13.78 12.41
N GLN A 154 -1.32 12.62 11.84
CA GLN A 154 -0.47 11.61 12.48
C GLN A 154 0.96 11.68 11.95
N PHE A 155 1.93 11.71 12.87
CA PHE A 155 3.35 11.62 12.56
C PHE A 155 4.06 10.70 13.54
N ASP A 156 4.91 9.82 13.02
CA ASP A 156 5.73 8.90 13.81
C ASP A 156 7.21 9.00 13.41
N GLY A 157 8.02 9.58 14.31
CA GLY A 157 9.47 9.70 14.17
C GLY A 157 10.25 8.47 14.65
N THR A 158 9.58 7.35 14.93
CA THR A 158 10.26 6.13 15.37
C THR A 158 11.19 5.60 14.28
N PRO A 159 12.45 5.23 14.60
CA PRO A 159 13.38 4.71 13.60
C PRO A 159 12.82 3.50 12.84
N LEU A 160 13.06 3.44 11.54
CA LEU A 160 12.47 2.48 10.60
C LEU A 160 12.38 1.04 11.14
N LEU A 161 13.50 0.46 11.58
CA LEU A 161 13.53 -0.92 12.07
C LEU A 161 12.69 -1.13 13.34
N LYS A 162 12.64 -0.13 14.21
CA LYS A 162 11.84 -0.18 15.43
C LYS A 162 10.35 -0.03 15.11
N ALA A 163 9.99 0.85 14.17
CA ALA A 163 8.63 0.98 13.67
C ALA A 163 8.17 -0.35 13.03
N MET A 164 8.96 -0.93 12.12
CA MET A 164 8.69 -2.24 11.52
C MET A 164 8.39 -3.31 12.56
N TRP A 165 9.24 -3.40 13.58
CA TRP A 165 9.05 -4.37 14.66
C TRP A 165 7.79 -4.11 15.48
N ARG A 166 7.49 -2.83 15.78
CA ARG A 166 6.29 -2.45 16.51
C ARG A 166 5.04 -2.83 15.71
N GLU A 167 4.92 -2.40 14.46
CA GLU A 167 3.70 -2.66 13.68
C GLU A 167 3.48 -4.15 13.45
N ALA A 168 4.56 -4.91 13.20
CA ALA A 168 4.47 -6.35 13.03
C ALA A 168 4.02 -7.08 14.31
N ARG A 169 4.20 -6.48 15.50
CA ARG A 169 3.81 -7.07 16.79
C ARG A 169 2.52 -6.51 17.36
N GLU A 170 2.21 -5.26 17.09
CA GLU A 170 1.10 -4.53 17.74
C GLU A 170 -0.11 -4.39 16.83
N CYS A 171 0.05 -4.51 15.51
CA CYS A 171 -1.03 -4.37 14.53
C CYS A 171 -1.42 -5.72 13.93
N ILE A 172 -2.01 -6.61 14.75
CA ILE A 172 -2.37 -7.97 14.34
C ILE A 172 -3.80 -8.04 13.80
N TYR A 173 -4.74 -7.46 14.54
CA TYR A 173 -6.15 -7.37 14.15
C TYR A 173 -6.74 -6.04 14.62
N VAL A 174 -7.93 -5.69 14.14
CA VAL A 174 -8.64 -4.49 14.56
C VAL A 174 -9.93 -4.87 15.30
N GLU A 175 -10.24 -4.15 16.37
CA GLU A 175 -11.48 -4.34 17.15
C GLU A 175 -12.14 -2.99 17.47
N PRO A 176 -13.46 -2.98 17.75
CA PRO A 176 -14.15 -1.76 18.18
C PRO A 176 -13.54 -1.21 19.46
N ASP A 177 -13.55 0.11 19.62
CA ASP A 177 -13.04 0.74 20.82
C ASP A 177 -13.92 0.44 22.05
N GLU A 178 -13.33 -0.14 23.10
CA GLU A 178 -14.06 -0.54 24.31
C GLU A 178 -14.61 0.69 25.03
N GLY A 179 -15.95 0.84 25.08
CA GLY A 179 -16.63 1.93 25.78
C GLY A 179 -16.83 3.21 24.97
N SER A 180 -16.45 3.21 23.68
CA SER A 180 -16.79 4.29 22.75
C SER A 180 -18.28 4.29 22.39
N LYS A 181 -18.88 5.48 22.31
CA LYS A 181 -20.24 5.67 21.76
C LYS A 181 -20.27 5.73 20.24
N GLN A 182 -19.10 5.81 19.59
CA GLN A 182 -18.97 5.82 18.13
C GLN A 182 -18.89 4.37 17.66
N GLU A 183 -20.05 3.82 17.31
CA GLU A 183 -20.14 2.56 16.58
C GLU A 183 -19.43 2.74 15.22
N GLY A 184 -18.63 1.76 14.78
CA GLY A 184 -18.01 1.77 13.45
C GLY A 184 -16.56 2.27 13.35
N VAL A 185 -15.92 2.62 14.47
CA VAL A 185 -14.47 2.91 14.54
C VAL A 185 -13.72 1.76 15.21
N PHE A 186 -12.64 1.30 14.58
CA PHE A 186 -11.83 0.16 15.00
C PHE A 186 -10.36 0.56 15.13
N TRP A 187 -9.66 -0.10 16.06
CA TRP A 187 -8.25 0.17 16.35
C TRP A 187 -7.44 -1.11 16.37
N TYR A 188 -6.15 -1.00 16.04
CA TYR A 188 -5.24 -2.14 16.11
C TYR A 188 -5.04 -2.64 17.54
N ARG A 189 -4.94 -3.97 17.64
CA ARG A 189 -4.63 -4.72 18.85
C ARG A 189 -3.70 -5.89 18.53
N LYS A 190 -3.15 -6.44 19.60
CA LYS A 190 -2.39 -7.68 19.62
C LYS A 190 -3.07 -8.67 20.55
N GLU A 191 -3.01 -9.95 20.20
CA GLU A 191 -3.31 -11.00 21.18
C GLU A 191 -2.26 -10.93 22.31
N PHE A 192 -2.71 -11.19 23.55
CA PHE A 192 -1.93 -11.05 24.78
C PHE A 192 -0.57 -11.76 24.75
#